data_AF-A0A4W5QY63-F1
#
_entry.id   AF-A0A4W5QY63-F1
#
_cell.length_a   1.000
_cell.length_b   1.000
_cell.length_c   1.000
_cell.angle_alpha   90.00
_cell.angle_beta   90.00
_cell.angle_gamma   90.00
#
_symmetry.space_group_name_H-M   'P 1'
#
loop_
_entity.id
_entity.type
_entity.pdbx_description
1 polymer ?
#
loop_
_entity_poly.entity_id
_entity_poly.type
_entity_poly.pdbx_seq_one_letter_code
_entity_poly.pdbx_strand_id
1 'polypeptide(L)'
;MRFKTTHSPPGDTLVHCGDVLTALYFLSRGSIEILKDDIVVAILGKNDIFGELIHLYAKPGKANADVRALSYCDLHTIQREE
;
A
#
# COMPACT_ATOMS: atom_id res chain seq x y z
N MET A 1 4.50 14.44 -10.55
CA MET A 1 3.70 13.21 -10.34
C MET A 1 4.24 12.11 -11.23
N ARG A 2 5.11 11.26 -10.70
CA ARG A 2 5.70 10.13 -11.40
C ARG A 2 5.00 8.83 -10.96
N PHE A 3 4.47 8.08 -11.92
CA PHE A 3 3.92 6.75 -11.65
C PHE A 3 5.05 5.73 -11.69
N LYS A 4 5.19 4.95 -10.62
CA LYS A 4 6.09 3.79 -10.59
C LYS A 4 5.25 2.52 -10.50
N THR A 5 5.59 1.52 -11.30
CA THR A 5 4.96 0.20 -11.19
C THR A 5 5.86 -0.69 -10.34
N THR A 6 5.26 -1.35 -9.35
CA THR A 6 5.92 -2.32 -8.46
C THR A 6 5.21 -3.65 -8.59
N HIS A 7 5.98 -4.73 -8.69
CA HIS A 7 5.48 -6.10 -8.75
C HIS A 7 5.84 -6.80 -7.46
N SER A 8 4.86 -7.44 -6.81
CA SER A 8 5.08 -8.19 -5.57
C SER A 8 4.51 -9.61 -5.64
N PRO A 9 5.28 -10.63 -5.29
CA PRO A 9 4.81 -12.01 -5.25
C PRO A 9 3.93 -12.28 -4.01
N PRO A 10 3.17 -13.39 -3.99
CA PRO A 10 2.42 -13.82 -2.81
C PRO A 10 3.34 -13.97 -1.59
N GLY A 11 2.88 -13.50 -0.42
CA GLY A 11 3.63 -13.53 0.83
C GLY A 11 4.56 -12.33 1.06
N ASP A 12 4.76 -11.48 0.05
CA ASP A 12 5.59 -10.28 0.16
C ASP A 12 4.90 -9.18 0.97
N THR A 13 5.63 -8.55 1.89
CA THR A 13 5.11 -7.46 2.71
C THR A 13 5.48 -6.12 2.07
N LEU A 14 4.46 -5.42 1.58
CA LEU A 14 4.57 -4.16 0.86
C LEU A 14 4.85 -2.96 1.78
N VAL A 15 4.24 -2.98 2.97
CA VAL A 15 4.31 -1.91 3.96
C VAL A 15 4.32 -2.55 5.34
N HIS A 16 5.21 -2.09 6.21
CA HIS A 16 5.21 -2.48 7.61
C HIS A 16 4.51 -1.46 8.49
N CYS A 17 3.91 -1.94 9.59
CA CYS A 17 3.40 -1.06 10.63
C CYS A 17 4.53 -0.15 11.15
N GLY A 18 4.28 1.16 11.17
CA GLY A 18 5.26 2.18 11.55
C GLY A 18 6.04 2.81 10.39
N ASP A 19 5.97 2.24 9.18
CA ASP A 19 6.61 2.82 8.00
C ASP A 19 6.00 4.19 7.67
N VAL A 20 6.85 5.11 7.21
CA VAL A 20 6.42 6.45 6.81
C VAL A 20 5.73 6.37 5.45
N LEU A 21 4.44 6.69 5.40
CA LEU A 21 3.65 6.65 4.18
C LEU A 21 3.91 7.90 3.34
N THR A 22 4.80 7.76 2.35
CA THR A 22 5.17 8.85 1.43
C THR A 22 4.53 8.71 0.04
N ALA A 23 3.70 7.69 -0.15
CA ALA A 23 3.11 7.39 -1.44
C ALA A 23 1.71 6.81 -1.32
N LEU A 24 0.94 7.00 -2.38
CA LEU A 24 -0.38 6.39 -2.59
C LEU A 24 -0.23 5.20 -3.54
N TYR A 25 -0.85 4.08 -3.21
CA TYR A 25 -0.75 2.83 -3.95
C TYR A 25 -2.10 2.43 -4.54
N PHE A 26 -2.08 2.03 -5.81
CA PHE A 26 -3.24 1.58 -6.56
C PHE A 26 -3.02 0.14 -7.01
N LEU A 27 -3.96 -0.74 -6.69
CA LEU A 27 -3.87 -2.15 -7.07
C LEU A 27 -4.41 -2.36 -8.49
N SER A 28 -3.53 -2.64 -9.45
CA SER A 28 -3.94 -2.88 -10.84
C SER A 28 -4.32 -4.32 -11.11
N ARG A 29 -3.67 -5.24 -10.38
CA ARG A 29 -3.91 -6.68 -10.44
C ARG A 29 -3.52 -7.32 -9.12
N GLY A 30 -4.20 -8.42 -8.79
CA GLY A 30 -3.94 -9.23 -7.62
C GLY A 30 -4.84 -8.88 -6.44
N SER A 31 -4.46 -9.39 -5.28
CA SER A 31 -5.12 -9.16 -4.00
C SER A 31 -4.09 -9.04 -2.89
N ILE A 32 -4.36 -8.15 -1.94
CA ILE A 32 -3.53 -7.90 -0.76
C ILE A 32 -4.41 -7.98 0.48
N GLU A 33 -3.81 -8.24 1.62
CA GLU A 33 -4.46 -8.19 2.92
C GLU A 33 -3.78 -7.13 3.80
N ILE A 34 -4.57 -6.52 4.65
CA ILE A 34 -4.11 -5.59 5.67
C ILE A 34 -4.18 -6.32 7.01
N LEU A 35 -3.03 -6.46 7.67
CA LEU A 35 -2.89 -7.11 8.96
C LEU A 35 -2.66 -6.05 10.05
N LYS A 36 -3.39 -6.16 11.15
CA LYS A 36 -3.15 -5.39 12.35
C LYS A 36 -3.07 -6.35 13.53
N ASP A 37 -1.95 -6.34 14.24
CA ASP A 37 -1.71 -7.26 15.36
C ASP A 37 -1.93 -8.74 14.95
N ASP A 38 -1.41 -9.13 13.78
CA ASP A 38 -1.59 -10.44 13.14
C ASP A 38 -3.04 -10.83 12.76
N ILE A 39 -3.99 -9.89 12.88
CA ILE A 39 -5.38 -10.09 12.48
C ILE A 39 -5.63 -9.41 11.13
N VAL A 40 -6.23 -10.15 10.18
CA VAL A 40 -6.66 -9.60 8.89
C VAL A 40 -7.86 -8.68 9.11
N VAL A 41 -7.65 -7.38 8.92
CA VAL A 41 -8.70 -6.35 9.10
C VAL A 41 -9.38 -5.97 7.79
N ALA A 42 -8.70 -6.16 6.66
CA ALA A 42 -9.24 -5.91 5.34
C ALA A 42 -8.53 -6.75 4.28
N ILE A 43 -9.24 -7.04 3.20
CA ILE A 43 -8.68 -7.62 1.97
C ILE A 43 -9.01 -6.64 0.86
N LEU A 44 -7.99 -6.24 0.10
CA LEU A 44 -8.13 -5.34 -1.04
C LEU A 44 -7.84 -6.11 -2.32
N GLY A 45 -8.62 -5.81 -3.36
CA GLY A 45 -8.52 -6.42 -4.66
C GLY A 45 -8.20 -5.40 -5.75
N LYS A 46 -8.37 -5.84 -7.00
CA LYS A 46 -8.17 -5.00 -8.18
C LYS A 46 -9.01 -3.71 -8.09
N ASN A 47 -8.37 -2.60 -8.42
CA ASN A 47 -8.87 -1.23 -8.39
C ASN A 47 -9.02 -0.60 -7.01
N ASP A 48 -8.64 -1.30 -5.93
CA ASP A 48 -8.59 -0.70 -4.62
C ASP A 48 -7.33 0.16 -4.44
N ILE A 49 -7.42 1.10 -3.50
CA ILE A 49 -6.40 2.11 -3.22
C ILE A 49 -6.08 2.06 -1.74
N PHE A 50 -4.78 2.13 -1.40
CA PHE A 50 -4.32 2.20 -0.02
C PHE A 50 -3.14 3.15 0.14
N GLY A 51 -2.88 3.55 1.38
CA GLY A 51 -1.89 4.57 1.73
C GLY A 51 -2.53 5.89 2.14
N GLU A 52 -1.73 6.94 2.20
CA GLU A 52 -2.17 8.25 2.69
C GLU A 52 -2.50 9.21 1.53
N LEU A 53 -3.56 9.99 1.70
CA LEU A 53 -3.92 11.05 0.76
C LEU A 53 -2.93 12.21 0.86
N ILE A 54 -2.09 12.29 -0.17
CA ILE A 54 -0.92 13.17 -0.26
C ILE A 54 -1.27 14.68 -0.08
N HIS A 55 -2.50 15.09 -0.40
CA HIS A 55 -2.94 16.48 -0.34
C HIS A 55 -3.49 16.93 1.02
N LEU A 56 -3.83 16.00 1.92
CA LEU A 56 -4.60 16.33 3.12
C LEU A 56 -3.73 16.72 4.33
N TYR A 57 -2.47 16.28 4.37
CA TYR A 57 -1.58 16.46 5.53
C TYR A 57 -0.21 17.02 5.15
N ALA A 58 0.26 18.03 5.89
CA ALA A 58 1.56 18.69 5.66
C ALA A 58 2.77 17.80 5.93
N LYS A 59 2.64 16.76 6.77
CA LYS A 59 3.69 15.79 7.10
C LYS A 59 3.19 14.38 6.81
N PRO A 60 4.03 13.46 6.31
CA PRO A 60 3.65 12.08 6.11
C PRO A 60 3.37 11.40 7.46
N GLY A 61 2.28 10.66 7.52
CA GLY A 61 1.91 9.79 8.63
C GLY A 61 2.68 8.47 8.62
N LYS A 62 2.36 7.62 9.60
CA LYS A 62 2.90 6.26 9.71
C LYS A 62 1.81 5.24 9.42
N ALA A 63 2.19 4.13 8.80
CA ALA A 63 1.31 2.99 8.63
C ALA A 63 0.86 2.44 10.00
N ASN A 64 -0.43 2.14 10.13
CA ASN A 64 -1.04 1.57 11.34
C ASN A 64 -1.13 0.03 11.27
N ALA A 65 -0.83 -0.54 10.12
CA ALA A 65 -1.04 -1.94 9.80
C ALA A 65 -0.02 -2.38 8.75
N ASP A 66 0.28 -3.68 8.73
CA ASP A 66 1.09 -4.31 7.72
C ASP A 66 0.25 -4.60 6.47
N VAL A 67 0.84 -4.48 5.30
CA VAL A 67 0.17 -4.80 4.03
C VAL A 67 0.93 -5.93 3.35
N ARG A 68 0.26 -7.06 3.15
CA ARG A 68 0.87 -8.26 2.55
C ARG A 68 0.17 -8.67 1.27
N ALA A 69 0.93 -9.10 0.28
CA ALA A 69 0.38 -9.63 -0.97
C ALA A 69 -0.15 -11.06 -0.78
N LEU A 70 -1.42 -11.29 -1.14
CA LEU A 70 -2.02 -12.63 -1.16
C LEU A 70 -1.79 -13.34 -2.49
N SER A 71 -1.65 -12.58 -3.58
CA SER A 71 -1.36 -13.09 -4.92
C SER A 71 -0.22 -12.29 -5.56
N TYR A 72 0.18 -12.64 -6.78
CA TYR A 72 0.99 -11.74 -7.59
C TYR A 72 0.24 -10.43 -7.80
N CYS A 73 0.83 -9.33 -7.32
CA CYS A 73 0.22 -8.01 -7.34
C CYS A 73 1.02 -7.05 -8.22
N ASP A 74 0.30 -6.29 -9.03
CA ASP A 74 0.84 -5.19 -9.80
C ASP A 74 0.31 -3.88 -9.19
N LEU A 75 1.20 -3.08 -8.63
CA LEU A 75 0.87 -1.85 -7.95
C LEU A 75 1.37 -0.64 -8.73
N HIS A 76 0.54 0.38 -8.86
CA HIS A 76 0.99 1.70 -9.27
C HIS A 76 1.15 2.59 -8.04
N THR A 77 2.33 3.15 -7.88
CA THR A 77 2.67 4.04 -6.78
C THR A 77 2.78 5.46 -7.30
N ILE A 78 2.07 6.38 -6.66
CA ILE A 78 2.23 7.82 -6.82
C ILE A 78 2.97 8.33 -5.60
N GLN A 79 4.22 8.74 -5.78
CA GLN A 79 5.00 9.33 -4.70
C GLN A 79 4.57 10.79 -4.47
N ARG A 80 4.61 11.19 -3.20
CA ARG A 80 4.65 12.60 -2.81
C ARG A 80 6.01 13.15 -3.21
N GLU A 81 6.10 13.73 -4.41
CA GLU A 81 7.23 14.59 -4.78
C GLU A 81 7.12 15.92 -4.00
N GLU A 82 8.28 16.48 -3.64
CA GLU A 82 8.42 17.85 -3.12
C GLU A 82 7.90 18.90 -4.11
#